data_AF-A0A7T5RDP8-F1
#
_entry.id   AF-A0A7T5RDP8-F1
#
_cell.length_a   1.000
_cell.length_b   1.000
_cell.length_c   1.000
_cell.angle_alpha   90.00
_cell.angle_beta   90.00
_cell.angle_gamma   90.00
#
_symmetry.space_group_name_H-M   'P 1'
#
loop_
_entity.id
_entity.type
_entity.pdbx_description
1 polymer ?
#
loop_
_entity_poly.entity_id
_entity_poly.type
_entity_poly.pdbx_seq_one_letter_code
_entity_poly.pdbx_strand_id
1 'polypeptide(L)'
;MKKLLVLAIILRLLVAGFLFHPDIKTIDFQASFLKKGVFNIYTYLVENKKSLTLKDDFVYFPLTYFSLGGYQWVASPFLGKGFDSWLADAGSSTVVENPNIFRYLIVLKLPYLVLDILIAFLLMQFFEIKEDKRKAFVFWLFNPFTIIIIYAFSNIDIFSVVLTILSFLMIKKEKLFSASLLLGLASGFKLYPLLFIPFLFLAGRNLKEKIILSITPLITFGIIILPFISKAFFQSALVSGLTTGIFTSDFATLALSLLFFYAALFDKKINLLNYWISMFLIIFSFALFHIQWLLWVAPFLVILSVKKPEYSWLLFLFGIIAFAIPALFQDRYMTISLFRIYSVWFDMLPTPFTFIQKVYDPVNIQTVFHSILAAGSLVMTYKIFKEDE
;
A
#
# COMPACT_ATOMS: atom_id res chain seq x y z
N MET A 1 3.27 19.96 18.45
CA MET A 1 3.61 18.68 17.81
C MET A 1 3.51 17.50 18.77
N LYS A 2 4.16 17.50 19.95
CA LYS A 2 4.07 16.39 20.92
C LYS A 2 2.62 15.96 21.24
N LYS A 3 1.73 16.88 21.63
CA LYS A 3 0.31 16.59 21.90
C LYS A 3 -0.42 15.96 20.71
N LEU A 4 -0.15 16.46 19.49
CA LEU A 4 -0.73 15.93 18.26
C LEU A 4 -0.24 14.51 17.97
N LEU A 5 1.05 14.23 18.20
CA LEU A 5 1.61 12.89 18.04
C LEU A 5 0.99 11.90 19.03
N VAL A 6 0.86 12.29 20.30
CA VAL A 6 0.21 11.44 21.32
C VAL A 6 -1.24 11.15 20.93
N LEU A 7 -2.00 12.16 20.53
CA LEU A 7 -3.38 11.98 20.08
C LEU A 7 -3.46 11.07 18.85
N ALA A 8 -2.57 11.27 17.88
CA ALA A 8 -2.49 10.45 16.68
C ALA A 8 -2.17 8.98 16.99
N ILE A 9 -1.27 8.71 17.94
CA ILE A 9 -0.92 7.36 18.41
C ILE A 9 -2.14 6.72 19.08
N ILE A 10 -2.81 7.42 20.00
CA ILE A 10 -4.00 6.90 20.68
C ILE A 10 -5.07 6.52 19.66
N LEU A 11 -5.38 7.43 18.72
CA LEU A 11 -6.35 7.18 17.66
C LEU A 11 -6.01 5.92 16.86
N ARG A 12 -4.74 5.74 16.48
CA ARG A 12 -4.27 4.57 15.72
C ARG A 12 -4.37 3.29 16.51
N LEU A 13 -3.98 3.30 17.78
CA LEU A 13 -4.07 2.12 18.65
C LEU A 13 -5.53 1.69 18.86
N LEU A 14 -6.46 2.65 18.95
CA LEU A 14 -7.88 2.35 18.96
C LEU A 14 -8.27 1.66 17.65
N VAL A 15 -8.05 2.26 16.48
CA VAL A 15 -8.43 1.61 15.20
C VAL A 15 -7.72 0.26 14.99
N ALA A 16 -6.45 0.15 15.41
CA ALA A 16 -5.65 -1.07 15.29
C ALA A 16 -6.22 -2.23 16.09
N GLY A 17 -6.59 -2.02 17.36
CA GLY A 17 -7.14 -3.06 18.22
C GLY A 17 -8.61 -3.39 17.91
N PHE A 18 -9.35 -2.40 17.41
CA PHE A 18 -10.81 -2.46 17.35
C PHE A 18 -11.40 -2.67 15.94
N LEU A 19 -10.58 -2.91 14.93
CA LEU A 19 -11.01 -3.34 13.59
C LEU A 19 -10.16 -4.50 13.09
N PHE A 20 -10.80 -5.43 12.39
CA PHE A 20 -10.19 -6.67 11.93
C PHE A 20 -10.42 -6.90 10.44
N HIS A 21 -9.32 -7.12 9.72
CA HIS A 21 -9.35 -7.62 8.35
C HIS A 21 -8.65 -8.98 8.31
N PRO A 22 -9.19 -10.00 7.63
CA PRO A 22 -8.64 -11.36 7.65
C PRO A 22 -7.20 -11.45 7.13
N ASP A 23 -6.79 -10.58 6.20
CA ASP A 23 -5.43 -10.56 5.64
C ASP A 23 -4.34 -10.54 6.71
N ILE A 24 -4.52 -9.78 7.81
CA ILE A 24 -3.48 -9.73 8.86
C ILE A 24 -3.18 -11.12 9.37
N LYS A 25 -4.22 -11.93 9.54
CA LYS A 25 -4.07 -13.29 10.04
C LYS A 25 -3.43 -14.19 9.00
N THR A 26 -3.96 -14.18 7.77
CA THR A 26 -3.46 -15.05 6.69
C THR A 26 -1.97 -14.78 6.43
N ILE A 27 -1.57 -13.52 6.36
CA ILE A 27 -0.19 -13.15 6.06
C ILE A 27 0.72 -13.43 7.26
N ASP A 28 0.28 -13.16 8.49
CA ASP A 28 1.05 -13.53 9.68
C ASP A 28 1.14 -15.04 9.90
N PHE A 29 0.12 -15.82 9.52
CA PHE A 29 0.19 -17.29 9.53
C PHE A 29 1.27 -17.78 8.56
N GLN A 30 1.30 -17.27 7.33
CA GLN A 30 2.33 -17.59 6.34
C GLN A 30 3.72 -17.17 6.84
N ALA A 31 3.86 -15.97 7.40
CA ALA A 31 5.13 -15.48 7.94
C ALA A 31 5.60 -16.26 9.19
N SER A 32 4.67 -16.88 9.94
CA SER A 32 5.00 -17.61 11.18
C SER A 32 5.92 -18.82 10.95
N PHE A 33 5.91 -19.39 9.74
CA PHE A 33 6.75 -20.53 9.38
C PHE A 33 8.25 -20.20 9.40
N LEU A 34 8.62 -18.92 9.28
CA LEU A 34 10.01 -18.49 9.45
C LEU A 34 10.55 -18.86 10.83
N LYS A 35 9.73 -18.70 11.88
CA LYS A 35 10.08 -19.10 13.26
C LYS A 35 10.25 -20.62 13.40
N LYS A 36 9.68 -21.40 12.48
CA LYS A 36 9.77 -22.86 12.42
C LYS A 36 10.94 -23.33 11.54
N GLY A 37 11.83 -22.42 11.11
CA GLY A 37 12.98 -22.73 10.28
C GLY A 37 12.69 -22.80 8.77
N VAL A 38 11.47 -22.44 8.33
CA VAL A 38 11.14 -22.42 6.90
C VAL A 38 11.65 -21.12 6.28
N PHE A 39 12.74 -21.22 5.52
CA PHE A 39 13.31 -20.08 4.81
C PHE A 39 12.53 -19.77 3.52
N ASN A 40 12.38 -20.75 2.62
CA ASN A 40 11.63 -20.58 1.37
C ASN A 40 10.14 -20.89 1.57
N ILE A 41 9.39 -19.85 1.96
CA ILE A 41 7.95 -19.99 2.25
C ILE A 41 7.12 -20.38 1.02
N TYR A 42 7.50 -19.94 -0.17
CA TYR A 42 6.73 -20.16 -1.40
C TYR A 42 6.63 -21.65 -1.74
N THR A 43 7.78 -22.34 -1.80
CA THR A 43 7.82 -23.78 -2.04
C THR A 43 7.10 -24.55 -0.93
N TYR A 44 7.36 -24.18 0.33
CA TYR A 44 6.76 -24.83 1.49
C TYR A 44 5.22 -24.78 1.47
N LEU A 45 4.64 -23.61 1.22
CA LEU A 45 3.17 -23.44 1.21
C LEU A 45 2.52 -24.25 0.10
N VAL A 46 3.14 -24.36 -1.09
CA VAL A 46 2.61 -25.16 -2.20
C VAL A 46 2.68 -26.65 -1.89
N GLU A 47 3.83 -27.14 -1.43
CA GLU A 47 4.04 -28.56 -1.15
C GLU A 47 3.19 -29.06 0.01
N ASN A 48 2.93 -28.20 1.00
CA ASN A 48 2.17 -28.55 2.21
C ASN A 48 0.70 -28.09 2.16
N LYS A 49 0.21 -27.52 1.04
CA LYS A 49 -1.14 -26.92 0.95
C LYS A 49 -2.27 -27.80 1.49
N LYS A 50 -2.14 -29.13 1.37
CA LYS A 50 -3.14 -30.10 1.87
C LYS A 50 -3.20 -30.19 3.40
N SER A 51 -2.06 -30.08 4.08
CA SER A 51 -1.95 -30.20 5.54
C SER A 51 -2.11 -28.86 6.28
N LEU A 52 -2.03 -27.74 5.56
CA LEU A 52 -2.22 -26.40 6.13
C LEU A 52 -3.70 -26.10 6.43
N THR A 53 -3.93 -25.40 7.54
CA THR A 53 -5.26 -24.97 7.97
C THR A 53 -5.77 -23.78 7.16
N LEU A 54 -4.91 -22.80 6.88
CA LEU A 54 -5.18 -21.70 5.96
C LEU A 54 -4.53 -21.98 4.60
N LYS A 55 -5.31 -21.86 3.53
CA LYS A 55 -4.94 -22.27 2.16
C LYS A 55 -5.00 -21.13 1.14
N ASP A 56 -5.18 -19.92 1.63
CA ASP A 56 -5.25 -18.70 0.83
C ASP A 56 -3.96 -18.48 0.05
N ASP A 57 -4.08 -17.75 -1.05
CA ASP A 57 -2.95 -17.41 -1.89
C ASP A 57 -2.00 -16.42 -1.19
N PHE A 58 -0.74 -16.46 -1.55
CA PHE A 58 0.35 -15.66 -0.97
C PHE A 58 0.93 -14.78 -2.07
N VAL A 59 0.78 -13.47 -1.94
CA VAL A 59 0.96 -12.52 -3.07
C VAL A 59 2.11 -11.53 -2.86
N TYR A 60 2.78 -11.59 -1.71
CA TYR A 60 3.85 -10.67 -1.34
C TYR A 60 5.23 -11.22 -1.68
N PHE A 61 6.21 -10.33 -1.71
CA PHE A 61 7.62 -10.63 -1.96
C PHE A 61 8.38 -10.95 -0.66
N PRO A 62 9.60 -11.54 -0.75
CA PRO A 62 10.24 -12.18 0.40
C PRO A 62 10.37 -11.26 1.63
N LEU A 63 10.74 -9.99 1.44
CA LEU A 63 10.99 -9.09 2.57
C LEU A 63 9.75 -8.88 3.45
N THR A 64 8.55 -9.04 2.90
CA THR A 64 7.31 -9.03 3.69
C THR A 64 7.31 -10.15 4.73
N TYR A 65 7.51 -11.40 4.31
CA TYR A 65 7.48 -12.55 5.22
C TYR A 65 8.67 -12.53 6.19
N PHE A 66 9.86 -12.08 5.76
CA PHE A 66 11.00 -11.91 6.67
C PHE A 66 10.75 -10.85 7.73
N SER A 67 10.17 -9.71 7.34
CA SER A 67 9.91 -8.62 8.27
C SER A 67 8.84 -9.00 9.30
N LEU A 68 7.75 -9.61 8.86
CA LEU A 68 6.66 -10.03 9.75
C LEU A 68 7.06 -11.22 10.61
N GLY A 69 7.67 -12.25 10.03
CA GLY A 69 8.12 -13.44 10.77
C GLY A 69 9.21 -13.11 11.79
N GLY A 70 10.17 -12.25 11.41
CA GLY A 70 11.19 -11.72 12.31
C GLY A 70 10.59 -10.86 13.42
N TYR A 71 9.61 -10.01 13.09
CA TYR A 71 8.89 -9.25 14.11
C TYR A 71 8.13 -10.15 15.09
N GLN A 72 7.41 -11.16 14.60
CA GLN A 72 6.70 -12.11 15.46
C GLN A 72 7.64 -12.87 16.40
N TRP A 73 8.88 -13.14 15.99
CA TRP A 73 9.89 -13.75 16.85
C TRP A 73 10.23 -12.84 18.03
N VAL A 74 10.54 -11.57 17.74
CA VAL A 74 10.83 -10.54 18.75
C VAL A 74 9.62 -10.26 19.65
N ALA A 75 8.43 -10.23 19.07
CA ALA A 75 7.18 -9.93 19.77
C ALA A 75 6.58 -11.15 20.49
N SER A 76 7.19 -12.33 20.38
CA SER A 76 6.63 -13.58 20.94
C SER A 76 6.29 -13.51 22.43
N PRO A 77 7.03 -12.81 23.34
CA PRO A 77 6.62 -12.66 24.74
C PRO A 77 5.29 -11.89 24.87
N PHE A 78 5.09 -10.89 24.00
CA PHE A 78 3.88 -10.08 23.95
C PHE A 78 2.75 -10.73 23.19
N LEU A 79 3.01 -11.72 22.34
CA LEU A 79 1.97 -12.52 21.68
C LEU A 79 1.49 -13.67 22.57
N GLY A 80 2.36 -14.27 23.37
CA GLY A 80 1.99 -15.33 24.31
C GLY A 80 1.68 -16.69 23.67
N LYS A 81 1.47 -17.70 24.51
CA LYS A 81 1.46 -19.12 24.09
C LYS A 81 0.31 -19.50 23.14
N GLY A 82 -0.83 -18.80 23.20
CA GLY A 82 -2.01 -19.08 22.35
C GLY A 82 -1.97 -18.46 20.96
N PHE A 83 -0.91 -17.72 20.63
CA PHE A 83 -0.83 -16.98 19.36
C PHE A 83 -0.72 -17.91 18.14
N ASP A 84 0.17 -18.90 18.18
CA ASP A 84 0.36 -19.81 17.05
C ASP A 84 -0.89 -20.68 16.81
N SER A 85 -1.63 -21.05 17.88
CA SER A 85 -2.92 -21.74 17.73
C SER A 85 -3.99 -20.81 17.15
N TRP A 86 -4.01 -19.53 17.53
CA TRP A 86 -4.91 -18.55 16.92
C TRP A 86 -4.61 -18.33 15.43
N LEU A 87 -3.33 -18.22 15.05
CA LEU A 87 -2.92 -18.12 13.65
C LEU A 87 -3.35 -19.35 12.84
N ALA A 88 -3.20 -20.54 13.41
CA ALA A 88 -3.56 -21.80 12.76
C ALA A 88 -5.07 -22.07 12.73
N ASP A 89 -5.88 -21.34 13.49
CA ASP A 89 -7.33 -21.49 13.49
C ASP A 89 -7.91 -21.14 12.10
N ALA A 90 -8.75 -21.98 11.51
CA ALA A 90 -9.43 -21.68 10.25
C ALA A 90 -10.94 -21.44 10.44
N GLY A 91 -11.42 -21.43 11.68
CA GLY A 91 -12.81 -21.17 12.00
C GLY A 91 -13.22 -19.75 11.63
N SER A 92 -14.44 -19.57 11.13
CA SER A 92 -14.94 -18.24 10.80
C SER A 92 -15.16 -17.40 12.07
N SER A 93 -15.78 -17.97 13.11
CA SER A 93 -16.17 -17.26 14.33
C SER A 93 -15.11 -17.30 15.44
N THR A 94 -14.46 -18.44 15.65
CA THR A 94 -13.52 -18.69 16.76
C THR A 94 -12.31 -17.75 16.76
N VAL A 95 -11.97 -17.24 15.58
CA VAL A 95 -10.85 -16.31 15.37
C VAL A 95 -11.08 -14.98 16.05
N VAL A 96 -12.31 -14.49 16.02
CA VAL A 96 -12.68 -13.16 16.51
C VAL A 96 -13.25 -13.22 17.93
N GLU A 97 -13.68 -14.41 18.36
CA GLU A 97 -14.09 -14.73 19.73
C GLU A 97 -12.91 -15.02 20.68
N ASN A 98 -11.67 -15.09 20.15
CA ASN A 98 -10.50 -15.35 20.97
C ASN A 98 -10.33 -14.23 22.02
N PRO A 99 -10.19 -14.56 23.32
CA PRO A 99 -10.09 -13.55 24.38
C PRO A 99 -8.87 -12.63 24.26
N ASN A 100 -7.86 -13.02 23.48
CA ASN A 100 -6.66 -12.22 23.21
C ASN A 100 -6.69 -11.48 21.87
N ILE A 101 -7.81 -11.45 21.14
CA ILE A 101 -7.87 -10.85 19.79
C ILE A 101 -7.37 -9.40 19.75
N PHE A 102 -7.80 -8.57 20.68
CA PHE A 102 -7.36 -7.17 20.78
C PHE A 102 -5.85 -7.05 20.99
N ARG A 103 -5.29 -7.92 21.85
CA ARG A 103 -3.86 -7.99 22.11
C ARG A 103 -3.10 -8.40 20.84
N TYR A 104 -3.57 -9.42 20.13
CA TYR A 104 -2.94 -9.87 18.88
C TYR A 104 -2.96 -8.77 17.83
N LEU A 105 -4.11 -8.12 17.62
CA LEU A 105 -4.24 -7.06 16.63
C LEU A 105 -3.35 -5.85 16.92
N ILE A 106 -3.31 -5.40 18.18
CA ILE A 106 -2.45 -4.29 18.59
C ILE A 106 -0.98 -4.65 18.35
N VAL A 107 -0.53 -5.81 18.86
CA VAL A 107 0.87 -6.21 18.77
C VAL A 107 1.28 -6.38 17.30
N LEU A 108 0.51 -7.10 16.47
CA LEU A 108 0.83 -7.30 15.06
C LEU A 108 0.89 -6.00 14.25
N LYS A 109 0.13 -4.96 14.63
CA LYS A 109 0.11 -3.66 13.94
C LYS A 109 1.11 -2.65 14.51
N LEU A 110 1.88 -2.98 15.55
CA LEU A 110 2.92 -2.09 16.09
C LEU A 110 4.01 -1.71 15.07
N PRO A 111 4.51 -2.63 14.21
CA PRO A 111 5.44 -2.24 13.15
C PRO A 111 4.82 -1.20 12.22
N TYR A 112 3.52 -1.32 11.92
CA TYR A 112 2.83 -0.40 11.03
C TYR A 112 2.73 0.98 11.68
N LEU A 113 2.48 1.04 13.00
CA LEU A 113 2.48 2.30 13.76
C LEU A 113 3.83 3.01 13.72
N VAL A 114 4.93 2.28 13.90
CA VAL A 114 6.29 2.85 13.83
C VAL A 114 6.56 3.41 12.43
N LEU A 115 6.21 2.64 11.39
CA LEU A 115 6.41 3.04 10.00
C LEU A 115 5.51 4.21 9.58
N ASP A 116 4.26 4.26 10.04
CA ASP A 116 3.31 5.34 9.81
C ASP A 116 3.80 6.66 10.43
N ILE A 117 4.27 6.62 11.67
CA ILE A 117 4.89 7.77 12.33
C ILE A 117 6.17 8.21 11.59
N LEU A 118 6.98 7.26 11.14
CA LEU A 118 8.17 7.54 10.34
C LEU A 118 7.81 8.27 9.03
N ILE A 119 6.75 7.85 8.32
CA ILE A 119 6.26 8.56 7.12
C ILE A 119 5.92 10.01 7.48
N ALA A 120 5.22 10.26 8.59
CA ALA A 120 4.89 11.62 9.02
C ALA A 120 6.15 12.51 9.16
N PHE A 121 7.22 11.97 9.74
CA PHE A 121 8.49 12.68 9.89
C PHE A 121 9.27 12.83 8.57
N LEU A 122 9.23 11.82 7.68
CA LEU A 122 9.82 11.90 6.35
C LEU A 122 9.13 12.97 5.51
N LEU A 123 7.80 13.06 5.58
CA LEU A 123 7.01 14.06 4.85
C LEU A 123 7.38 15.49 5.22
N MET A 124 7.72 15.75 6.49
CA MET A 124 8.22 17.06 6.91
C MET A 124 9.51 17.47 6.20
N GLN A 125 10.35 16.51 5.79
CA GLN A 125 11.64 16.81 5.14
C GLN A 125 11.49 17.35 3.71
N PHE A 126 10.27 17.33 3.14
CA PHE A 126 10.01 17.93 1.83
C PHE A 126 9.81 19.44 1.89
N PHE A 127 9.61 20.01 3.07
CA PHE A 127 9.33 21.43 3.27
C PHE A 127 10.45 22.09 4.07
N GLU A 128 10.69 23.38 3.85
CA GLU A 128 11.63 24.16 4.68
C GLU A 128 10.88 24.95 5.75
N ILE A 129 9.74 25.54 5.35
CA ILE A 129 8.89 26.38 6.20
C ILE A 129 8.26 25.55 7.32
N LYS A 130 8.39 26.04 8.56
CA LYS A 130 7.91 25.36 9.78
C LYS A 130 6.40 25.08 9.75
N GLU A 131 5.62 25.99 9.18
CA GLU A 131 4.18 25.83 9.04
C GLU A 131 3.84 24.67 8.11
N ASP A 132 4.48 24.59 6.94
CA ASP A 132 4.24 23.53 5.97
C ASP A 132 4.70 22.16 6.48
N LYS A 133 5.82 22.11 7.21
CA LYS A 133 6.24 20.92 7.97
C LYS A 133 5.12 20.46 8.91
N ARG A 134 4.53 21.40 9.66
CA ARG A 134 3.42 21.10 10.57
C ARG A 134 2.17 20.65 9.81
N LYS A 135 1.83 21.27 8.67
CA LYS A 135 0.71 20.88 7.82
C LYS A 135 0.88 19.47 7.29
N ALA A 136 2.03 19.14 6.71
CA ALA A 136 2.34 17.79 6.21
C ALA A 136 2.20 16.73 7.33
N PHE A 137 2.75 17.04 8.51
CA PHE A 137 2.65 16.17 9.69
C PHE A 137 1.18 15.95 10.13
N VAL A 138 0.37 17.00 10.16
CA VAL A 138 -1.05 16.92 10.55
C VAL A 138 -1.89 16.24 9.48
N PHE A 139 -1.72 16.62 8.22
CA PHE A 139 -2.43 16.02 7.09
C PHE A 139 -2.18 14.52 7.04
N TRP A 140 -0.94 14.05 7.20
CA TRP A 140 -0.68 12.62 7.24
C TRP A 140 -1.27 11.94 8.49
N LEU A 141 -1.02 12.49 9.68
CA LEU A 141 -1.42 11.81 10.91
C LEU A 141 -2.93 11.80 11.15
N PHE A 142 -3.67 12.76 10.63
CA PHE A 142 -5.12 12.86 10.82
C PHE A 142 -5.90 12.61 9.53
N ASN A 143 -5.27 12.05 8.50
CA ASN A 143 -5.98 11.62 7.31
C ASN A 143 -6.81 10.36 7.62
N PRO A 144 -8.15 10.42 7.50
CA PRO A 144 -9.02 9.28 7.81
C PRO A 144 -8.75 8.09 6.88
N PHE A 145 -8.39 8.34 5.62
CA PHE A 145 -8.11 7.31 4.63
C PHE A 145 -6.88 6.47 5.01
N THR A 146 -5.77 7.12 5.39
CA THR A 146 -4.55 6.40 5.76
C THR A 146 -4.75 5.62 7.05
N ILE A 147 -5.50 6.15 8.02
CA ILE A 147 -5.84 5.44 9.26
C ILE A 147 -6.64 4.18 8.94
N ILE A 148 -7.68 4.28 8.11
CA ILE A 148 -8.51 3.12 7.73
C ILE A 148 -7.66 2.10 6.96
N ILE A 149 -6.91 2.52 5.94
CA ILE A 149 -6.12 1.60 5.11
C ILE A 149 -5.04 0.90 5.95
N ILE A 150 -4.28 1.63 6.77
CA ILE A 150 -3.17 1.03 7.52
C ILE A 150 -3.70 0.11 8.63
N TYR A 151 -4.73 0.52 9.37
CA TYR A 151 -5.10 -0.18 10.60
C TYR A 151 -6.38 -1.01 10.50
N ALA A 152 -7.40 -0.58 9.76
CA ALA A 152 -8.60 -1.41 9.56
C ALA A 152 -8.27 -2.56 8.60
N PHE A 153 -7.69 -2.23 7.45
CA PHE A 153 -7.27 -3.20 6.43
C PHE A 153 -5.93 -3.86 6.70
N SER A 154 -5.24 -3.47 7.78
CA SER A 154 -3.95 -4.05 8.19
C SER A 154 -2.92 -4.03 7.05
N ASN A 155 -2.87 -2.92 6.30
CA ASN A 155 -2.15 -2.89 5.04
C ASN A 155 -0.63 -2.93 5.21
N ILE A 156 -0.05 -4.03 4.72
CA ILE A 156 1.37 -4.34 4.81
C ILE A 156 2.19 -3.58 3.75
N ASP A 157 1.54 -2.98 2.75
CA ASP A 157 2.22 -2.16 1.75
C ASP A 157 2.96 -0.96 2.38
N ILE A 158 2.64 -0.59 3.63
CA ILE A 158 3.31 0.48 4.37
C ILE A 158 4.84 0.33 4.43
N PHE A 159 5.36 -0.91 4.46
CA PHE A 159 6.81 -1.16 4.38
C PHE A 159 7.41 -0.66 3.06
N SER A 160 6.74 -0.98 1.95
CA SER A 160 7.14 -0.53 0.61
C SER A 160 6.98 0.99 0.47
N VAL A 161 5.90 1.56 1.03
CA VAL A 161 5.61 3.00 0.98
C VAL A 161 6.66 3.83 1.71
N VAL A 162 7.10 3.42 2.91
CA VAL A 162 8.19 4.11 3.63
C VAL A 162 9.46 4.18 2.78
N LEU A 163 9.86 3.06 2.20
CA LEU A 163 11.06 2.98 1.37
C LEU A 163 10.91 3.78 0.07
N THR A 164 9.72 3.81 -0.51
CA THR A 164 9.40 4.64 -1.68
C THR A 164 9.50 6.13 -1.35
N ILE A 165 8.98 6.57 -0.21
CA ILE A 165 9.11 7.98 0.22
C ILE A 165 10.54 8.34 0.59
N LEU A 166 11.27 7.44 1.23
CA LEU A 166 12.68 7.63 1.50
C LEU A 166 13.49 7.72 0.20
N SER A 167 13.16 6.91 -0.81
CA SER A 167 13.74 7.00 -2.15
C SER A 167 13.50 8.38 -2.75
N PHE A 168 12.25 8.85 -2.73
CA PHE A 168 11.91 10.18 -3.23
C PHE A 168 12.61 11.31 -2.47
N LEU A 169 12.82 11.15 -1.16
CA LEU A 169 13.62 12.08 -0.37
C LEU A 169 15.10 12.08 -0.77
N MET A 170 15.66 10.92 -1.15
CA MET A 170 17.02 10.85 -1.71
C MET A 170 17.12 11.54 -3.06
N ILE A 171 16.08 11.46 -3.90
CA ILE A 171 15.98 12.24 -5.14
C ILE A 171 16.02 13.74 -4.85
N LYS A 172 15.23 14.24 -3.88
CA LYS A 172 15.27 15.65 -3.45
C LYS A 172 16.67 16.09 -3.00
N LYS A 173 17.46 15.16 -2.43
CA LYS A 173 18.84 15.39 -1.98
C LYS A 173 19.89 15.12 -3.06
N GLU A 174 19.48 14.95 -4.32
CA GLU A 174 20.33 14.64 -5.48
C GLU A 174 21.12 13.32 -5.36
N LYS A 175 20.72 12.42 -4.46
CA LYS A 175 21.32 11.10 -4.25
C LYS A 175 20.60 10.03 -5.08
N LEU A 176 20.63 10.18 -6.40
CA LEU A 176 19.84 9.33 -7.32
C LEU A 176 20.18 7.84 -7.23
N PHE A 177 21.45 7.48 -7.04
CA PHE A 177 21.83 6.07 -6.86
C PHE A 177 21.23 5.46 -5.59
N SER A 178 21.25 6.19 -4.47
CA SER A 178 20.61 5.75 -3.23
C SER A 178 19.09 5.63 -3.38
N ALA A 179 18.46 6.56 -4.12
CA ALA A 179 17.06 6.47 -4.44
C ALA A 179 16.74 5.19 -5.24
N SER A 180 17.58 4.88 -6.23
CA SER A 180 17.48 3.69 -7.08
C SER A 180 17.56 2.39 -6.26
N LEU A 181 18.55 2.27 -5.36
CA LEU A 181 18.67 1.14 -4.43
C LEU A 181 17.42 0.98 -3.56
N LEU A 182 16.90 2.09 -3.01
CA LEU A 182 15.72 2.08 -2.16
C LEU A 182 14.45 1.63 -2.91
N LEU A 183 14.29 1.96 -4.20
CA LEU A 183 13.18 1.44 -5.01
C LEU A 183 13.29 -0.07 -5.20
N GLY A 184 14.50 -0.61 -5.42
CA GLY A 184 14.71 -2.05 -5.50
C GLY A 184 14.42 -2.77 -4.18
N LEU A 185 14.83 -2.19 -3.05
CA LEU A 185 14.49 -2.69 -1.71
C LEU A 185 12.97 -2.63 -1.45
N ALA A 186 12.32 -1.52 -1.79
CA ALA A 186 10.86 -1.38 -1.68
C ALA A 186 10.12 -2.43 -2.52
N SER A 187 10.69 -2.78 -3.68
CA SER A 187 10.16 -3.80 -4.59
C SER A 187 10.21 -5.21 -3.99
N GLY A 188 11.12 -5.45 -3.04
CA GLY A 188 11.19 -6.68 -2.26
C GLY A 188 10.01 -6.90 -1.31
N PHE A 189 9.14 -5.90 -1.12
CA PHE A 189 7.87 -6.01 -0.40
C PHE A 189 6.67 -6.09 -1.36
N LYS A 190 6.62 -5.22 -2.37
CA LYS A 190 5.54 -5.09 -3.36
C LYS A 190 6.10 -4.57 -4.68
N LEU A 191 5.59 -5.00 -5.84
CA LEU A 191 6.23 -4.71 -7.14
C LEU A 191 6.09 -3.24 -7.63
N TYR A 192 5.09 -2.49 -7.16
CA TYR A 192 4.77 -1.16 -7.68
C TYR A 192 5.94 -0.14 -7.70
N PRO A 193 6.94 -0.15 -6.80
CA PRO A 193 8.05 0.80 -6.87
C PRO A 193 8.89 0.69 -8.14
N LEU A 194 8.85 -0.45 -8.85
CA LEU A 194 9.51 -0.58 -10.16
C LEU A 194 8.83 0.27 -11.24
N LEU A 195 7.57 0.68 -11.06
CA LEU A 195 6.87 1.57 -11.99
C LEU A 195 7.54 2.96 -12.10
N PHE A 196 8.36 3.34 -11.12
CA PHE A 196 9.09 4.61 -11.14
C PHE A 196 10.40 4.57 -11.95
N ILE A 197 10.84 3.39 -12.40
CA ILE A 197 12.09 3.23 -13.17
C ILE A 197 12.14 4.14 -14.41
N PRO A 198 11.10 4.22 -15.26
CA PRO A 198 11.14 5.08 -16.44
C PRO A 198 11.37 6.55 -16.10
N PHE A 199 10.80 7.05 -15.00
CA PHE A 199 11.01 8.43 -14.58
C PHE A 199 12.39 8.65 -13.94
N LEU A 200 12.90 7.65 -13.23
CA LEU A 200 14.25 7.70 -12.68
C LEU A 200 15.33 7.65 -13.78
N PHE A 201 15.09 6.91 -14.87
CA PHE A 201 15.92 6.96 -16.08
C PHE A 201 16.06 8.39 -16.58
N LEU A 202 14.97 9.15 -16.64
CA LEU A 202 14.99 10.50 -17.16
C LEU A 202 15.71 11.50 -16.22
N ALA A 203 15.82 11.17 -14.93
CA ALA A 203 16.53 12.00 -13.94
C ALA A 203 18.06 11.96 -14.09
N GLY A 204 18.62 10.96 -14.77
CA GLY A 204 20.07 10.82 -14.96
C GLY A 204 20.65 11.85 -15.93
N ARG A 205 21.86 12.34 -15.64
CA ARG A 205 22.52 13.44 -16.37
C ARG A 205 23.08 13.00 -17.72
N ASN A 206 23.53 11.75 -17.82
CA ASN A 206 24.10 11.16 -19.03
C ASN A 206 23.66 9.70 -19.19
N LEU A 207 23.77 9.14 -20.40
CA LEU A 207 23.27 7.80 -20.71
C LEU A 207 23.77 6.71 -19.73
N LYS A 208 25.05 6.78 -19.32
CA LYS A 208 25.62 5.84 -18.35
C LYS A 208 24.87 5.91 -17.02
N GLU A 209 24.67 7.11 -16.48
CA GLU A 209 23.91 7.30 -15.24
C GLU A 209 22.46 6.85 -15.41
N LYS A 210 21.80 7.19 -16.52
CA LYS A 210 20.42 6.75 -16.81
C LYS A 210 20.28 5.21 -16.78
N ILE A 211 21.22 4.51 -17.39
CA ILE A 211 21.28 3.04 -17.40
C ILE A 211 21.51 2.50 -15.98
N ILE A 212 22.49 3.04 -15.25
CA ILE A 212 22.79 2.63 -13.87
C ILE A 212 21.54 2.79 -12.99
N LEU A 213 20.88 3.94 -13.07
CA LEU A 213 19.68 4.25 -12.29
C LEU A 213 18.50 3.35 -12.61
N SER A 214 18.43 2.80 -13.82
CA SER A 214 17.34 1.91 -14.26
C SER A 214 17.60 0.45 -13.93
N ILE A 215 18.85 0.01 -14.05
CA ILE A 215 19.24 -1.38 -13.78
C ILE A 215 19.37 -1.64 -12.28
N THR A 216 19.82 -0.64 -11.50
CA THR A 216 20.05 -0.81 -10.06
C THR A 216 18.82 -1.32 -9.28
N PRO A 217 17.59 -0.79 -9.44
CA PRO A 217 16.42 -1.29 -8.72
C PRO A 217 16.09 -2.73 -9.12
N LEU A 218 16.29 -3.07 -10.40
CA LEU A 218 16.08 -4.43 -10.93
C LEU A 218 17.10 -5.41 -10.36
N ILE A 219 18.38 -5.03 -10.26
CA ILE A 219 19.42 -5.87 -9.65
C ILE A 219 19.15 -6.04 -8.16
N THR A 220 18.86 -4.96 -7.43
CA THR A 220 18.56 -5.04 -5.99
C THR A 220 17.36 -5.94 -5.72
N PHE A 221 16.27 -5.77 -6.47
CA PHE A 221 15.11 -6.65 -6.39
C PHE A 221 15.47 -8.10 -6.79
N GLY A 222 16.23 -8.29 -7.87
CA GLY A 222 16.72 -9.57 -8.34
C GLY A 222 17.50 -10.34 -7.26
N ILE A 223 18.41 -9.66 -6.56
CA ILE A 223 19.19 -10.24 -5.44
C ILE A 223 18.27 -10.71 -4.31
N ILE A 224 17.24 -9.92 -3.97
CA ILE A 224 16.27 -10.27 -2.91
C ILE A 224 15.50 -11.54 -3.27
N ILE A 225 15.07 -11.68 -4.53
CA ILE A 225 14.23 -12.80 -4.96
C ILE A 225 15.03 -14.04 -5.36
N LEU A 226 16.33 -13.90 -5.66
CA LEU A 226 17.20 -14.98 -6.15
C LEU A 226 17.10 -16.28 -5.33
N PRO A 227 17.08 -16.26 -3.98
CA PRO A 227 16.98 -17.49 -3.18
C PRO A 227 15.61 -18.19 -3.24
N PHE A 228 14.59 -17.52 -3.76
CA PHE A 228 13.18 -17.96 -3.73
C PHE A 228 12.66 -18.36 -5.11
N ILE A 229 13.46 -18.17 -6.16
CA ILE A 229 13.10 -18.48 -7.54
C ILE A 229 12.67 -19.94 -7.64
N SER A 230 11.37 -20.12 -7.89
CA SER A 230 10.71 -21.41 -7.98
C SER A 230 9.40 -21.23 -8.75
N LYS A 231 8.84 -22.32 -9.30
CA LYS A 231 7.51 -22.28 -9.92
C LYS A 231 6.46 -21.72 -8.96
N ALA A 232 6.53 -22.11 -7.69
CA ALA A 232 5.67 -21.61 -6.63
C ALA A 232 5.77 -20.09 -6.49
N PHE A 233 6.99 -19.54 -6.39
CA PHE A 233 7.21 -18.09 -6.29
C PHE A 233 6.69 -17.33 -7.51
N PHE A 234 6.96 -17.80 -8.72
CA PHE A 234 6.49 -17.14 -9.94
C PHE A 234 4.97 -17.04 -10.00
N GLN A 235 4.27 -18.15 -9.75
CA GLN A 235 2.81 -18.20 -9.83
C GLN A 235 2.13 -17.37 -8.74
N SER A 236 2.72 -17.34 -7.55
CA SER A 236 2.11 -16.74 -6.37
C SER A 236 2.40 -15.24 -6.22
N ALA A 237 3.62 -14.79 -6.51
CA ALA A 237 4.02 -13.40 -6.30
C ALA A 237 4.12 -12.61 -7.62
N LEU A 238 4.84 -13.13 -8.62
CA LEU A 238 5.12 -12.38 -9.86
C LEU A 238 3.93 -12.33 -10.83
N VAL A 239 3.17 -13.43 -10.96
CA VAL A 239 2.05 -13.55 -11.89
C VAL A 239 0.69 -13.52 -11.16
N SER A 240 0.69 -13.13 -9.88
CA SER A 240 -0.53 -13.00 -9.09
C SER A 240 -1.49 -11.97 -9.72
N GLY A 241 -2.80 -12.17 -9.57
CA GLY A 241 -3.80 -11.21 -10.05
C GLY A 241 -3.62 -9.81 -9.45
N LEU A 242 -3.10 -9.71 -8.23
CA LEU A 242 -2.80 -8.42 -7.59
C LEU A 242 -1.55 -7.74 -8.16
N THR A 243 -0.60 -8.51 -8.69
CA THR A 243 0.60 -7.98 -9.35
C THR A 243 0.31 -7.60 -10.80
N THR A 244 -0.39 -8.47 -11.52
CA THR A 244 -0.73 -8.26 -12.93
C THR A 244 -1.88 -7.28 -13.11
N GLY A 245 -2.73 -7.08 -12.09
CA GLY A 245 -3.89 -6.19 -12.14
C GLY A 245 -3.60 -4.77 -12.65
N ILE A 246 -2.43 -4.21 -12.31
CA ILE A 246 -1.98 -2.89 -12.80
C ILE A 246 -1.83 -2.87 -14.34
N PHE A 247 -1.45 -4.00 -14.92
CA PHE A 247 -1.16 -4.16 -16.36
C PHE A 247 -2.31 -4.80 -17.14
N THR A 248 -3.40 -5.21 -16.47
CA THR A 248 -4.57 -5.79 -17.16
C THR A 248 -5.33 -4.79 -18.03
N SER A 249 -5.11 -3.49 -17.81
CA SER A 249 -5.72 -2.41 -18.58
C SER A 249 -4.76 -1.90 -19.64
N ASP A 250 -5.06 -2.17 -20.91
CA ASP A 250 -4.30 -1.64 -22.05
C ASP A 250 -4.24 -0.10 -22.02
N PHE A 251 -5.32 0.54 -21.55
CA PHE A 251 -5.38 1.99 -21.38
C PHE A 251 -4.39 2.50 -20.33
N ALA A 252 -4.24 1.80 -19.20
CA ALA A 252 -3.26 2.17 -18.17
C ALA A 252 -1.84 2.10 -18.74
N THR A 253 -1.49 1.00 -19.41
CA THR A 253 -0.16 0.79 -20.00
C THR A 253 0.14 1.83 -21.10
N LEU A 254 -0.83 2.11 -21.96
CA LEU A 254 -0.71 3.15 -22.98
C LEU A 254 -0.52 4.52 -22.35
N ALA A 255 -1.35 4.90 -21.37
CA ALA A 255 -1.28 6.20 -20.71
C ALA A 255 0.04 6.40 -19.95
N LEU A 256 0.58 5.36 -19.31
CA LEU A 256 1.90 5.40 -18.67
C LEU A 256 3.03 5.58 -19.68
N SER A 257 2.93 4.92 -20.84
CA SER A 257 3.89 5.06 -21.92
C SER A 257 3.84 6.47 -22.52
N LEU A 258 2.64 7.01 -22.74
CA LEU A 258 2.44 8.40 -23.19
C LEU A 258 3.01 9.40 -22.18
N LEU A 259 2.77 9.20 -20.88
CA LEU A 259 3.34 10.05 -19.83
C LEU A 259 4.88 10.02 -19.84
N PHE A 260 5.49 8.85 -20.06
CA PHE A 260 6.94 8.73 -20.20
C PHE A 260 7.47 9.46 -21.44
N PHE A 261 6.87 9.24 -22.62
CA PHE A 261 7.31 9.90 -23.84
C PHE A 261 7.08 11.42 -23.80
N TYR A 262 6.00 11.87 -23.15
CA TYR A 262 5.78 13.28 -22.88
C TYR A 262 6.97 13.88 -22.11
N ALA A 263 7.37 13.23 -21.01
CA ALA A 263 8.51 13.62 -20.21
C ALA A 263 9.84 13.63 -20.99
N ALA A 264 10.03 12.63 -21.87
CA ALA A 264 11.27 12.48 -22.61
C ALA A 264 11.42 13.48 -23.77
N LEU A 265 10.31 13.92 -24.37
CA LEU A 265 10.31 14.71 -25.61
C LEU A 265 10.02 16.20 -25.38
N PHE A 266 9.16 16.55 -24.42
CA PHE A 266 8.67 17.92 -24.25
C PHE A 266 9.20 18.61 -23.00
N ASP A 267 9.41 17.87 -21.91
CA ASP A 267 9.86 18.46 -20.65
C ASP A 267 11.37 18.74 -20.63
N LYS A 268 11.73 20.02 -20.66
CA LYS A 268 13.12 20.46 -20.51
C LYS A 268 13.64 20.31 -19.07
N LYS A 269 12.75 20.35 -18.08
CA LYS A 269 13.07 20.24 -16.66
C LYS A 269 12.06 19.34 -15.96
N ILE A 270 12.47 18.12 -15.67
CA ILE A 270 11.58 17.08 -15.16
C ILE A 270 11.28 17.31 -13.68
N ASN A 271 10.02 17.57 -13.35
CA ASN A 271 9.53 17.53 -11.98
C ASN A 271 9.02 16.13 -11.64
N LEU A 272 9.88 15.30 -11.04
CA LEU A 272 9.57 13.91 -10.73
C LEU A 272 8.36 13.73 -9.80
N LEU A 273 8.04 14.72 -8.93
CA LEU A 273 6.86 14.64 -8.07
C LEU A 273 5.59 14.57 -8.91
N ASN A 274 5.50 15.41 -9.94
CA ASN A 274 4.33 15.50 -10.82
C ASN A 274 4.15 14.20 -11.58
N TYR A 275 5.23 13.63 -12.10
CA TYR A 275 5.21 12.35 -12.80
C TYR A 275 4.77 11.20 -11.90
N TRP A 276 5.29 11.13 -10.67
CA TRP A 276 4.92 10.06 -9.73
C TRP A 276 3.46 10.14 -9.30
N ILE A 277 2.94 11.36 -9.05
CA ILE A 277 1.52 11.58 -8.76
C ILE A 277 0.67 11.21 -9.98
N SER A 278 1.01 11.72 -11.16
CA SER A 278 0.24 11.49 -12.38
C SER A 278 0.21 10.02 -12.78
N MET A 279 1.33 9.30 -12.60
CA MET A 279 1.42 7.86 -12.78
C MET A 279 0.38 7.12 -11.93
N PHE A 280 0.30 7.44 -10.63
CA PHE A 280 -0.69 6.82 -9.75
C PHE A 280 -2.12 7.21 -10.08
N LEU A 281 -2.36 8.50 -10.40
CA LEU A 281 -3.69 8.96 -10.81
C LEU A 281 -4.18 8.21 -12.05
N ILE A 282 -3.31 7.99 -13.04
CA ILE A 282 -3.61 7.17 -14.23
C ILE A 282 -3.90 5.72 -13.82
N ILE A 283 -3.05 5.10 -13.00
CA ILE A 283 -3.24 3.70 -12.56
C ILE A 283 -4.60 3.54 -11.87
N PHE A 284 -4.93 4.38 -10.89
CA PHE A 284 -6.21 4.28 -10.17
C PHE A 284 -7.42 4.66 -11.02
N SER A 285 -7.22 5.37 -12.12
CA SER A 285 -8.31 5.69 -13.06
C SER A 285 -8.69 4.50 -13.92
N PHE A 286 -7.71 3.71 -14.35
CA PHE A 286 -7.90 2.72 -15.42
C PHE A 286 -7.67 1.27 -14.99
N ALA A 287 -7.08 1.02 -13.82
CA ALA A 287 -6.91 -0.32 -13.28
C ALA A 287 -8.05 -0.65 -12.30
N LEU A 288 -8.40 -1.93 -12.22
CA LEU A 288 -9.15 -2.46 -11.08
C LEU A 288 -8.19 -2.54 -9.90
N PHE A 289 -8.47 -1.76 -8.86
CA PHE A 289 -7.58 -1.64 -7.71
C PHE A 289 -8.25 -2.08 -6.41
N HIS A 290 -7.43 -2.57 -5.49
CA HIS A 290 -7.84 -2.84 -4.12
C HIS A 290 -7.70 -1.57 -3.27
N ILE A 291 -8.54 -1.39 -2.25
CA ILE A 291 -8.51 -0.20 -1.37
C ILE A 291 -7.15 0.04 -0.73
N GLN A 292 -6.41 -1.03 -0.44
CA GLN A 292 -5.06 -1.00 0.11
C GLN A 292 -4.06 -0.24 -0.80
N TRP A 293 -4.24 -0.29 -2.13
CA TRP A 293 -3.30 0.34 -3.07
C TRP A 293 -3.32 1.87 -2.97
N LEU A 294 -4.41 2.47 -2.48
CA LEU A 294 -4.51 3.92 -2.30
C LEU A 294 -3.45 4.46 -1.31
N LEU A 295 -2.89 3.60 -0.46
CA LEU A 295 -1.76 3.98 0.40
C LEU A 295 -0.52 4.39 -0.39
N TRP A 296 -0.33 3.86 -1.61
CA TRP A 296 0.85 4.11 -2.44
C TRP A 296 0.96 5.58 -2.84
N VAL A 297 -0.17 6.21 -3.16
CA VAL A 297 -0.23 7.62 -3.61
C VAL A 297 -0.43 8.60 -2.45
N ALA A 298 -1.05 8.17 -1.35
CA ALA A 298 -1.39 9.00 -0.20
C ALA A 298 -0.27 9.97 0.27
N PRO A 299 0.99 9.53 0.50
CA PRO A 299 2.04 10.44 0.95
C PRO A 299 2.37 11.53 -0.07
N PHE A 300 2.30 11.23 -1.38
CA PHE A 300 2.53 12.21 -2.44
C PHE A 300 1.38 13.21 -2.54
N LEU A 301 0.13 12.77 -2.32
CA LEU A 301 -1.01 13.69 -2.23
C LEU A 301 -0.93 14.61 -1.00
N VAL A 302 -0.35 14.14 0.12
CA VAL A 302 -0.04 15.03 1.25
C VAL A 302 0.99 16.08 0.85
N ILE A 303 2.06 15.71 0.14
CA ILE A 303 3.04 16.68 -0.35
C ILE A 303 2.35 17.71 -1.27
N LEU A 304 1.53 17.25 -2.21
CA LEU A 304 0.79 18.11 -3.14
C LEU A 304 -0.18 19.04 -2.41
N SER A 305 -0.94 18.53 -1.44
CA SER A 305 -1.92 19.32 -0.67
C SER A 305 -1.26 20.43 0.15
N VAL A 306 -0.02 20.23 0.60
CA VAL A 306 0.71 21.29 1.31
C VAL A 306 1.33 22.30 0.33
N LYS A 307 1.87 21.83 -0.81
CA LYS A 307 2.44 22.72 -1.83
C LYS A 307 1.39 23.55 -2.58
N LYS A 308 0.20 22.98 -2.77
CA LYS A 308 -0.92 23.53 -3.54
C LYS A 308 -2.22 23.37 -2.74
N PRO A 309 -2.41 24.17 -1.66
CA PRO A 309 -3.56 24.05 -0.77
C PRO A 309 -4.92 24.09 -1.46
N GLU A 310 -5.04 24.82 -2.56
CA GLU A 310 -6.22 24.94 -3.42
C GLU A 310 -6.72 23.59 -3.97
N TYR A 311 -5.85 22.59 -4.06
CA TYR A 311 -6.20 21.24 -4.52
C TYR A 311 -6.64 20.31 -3.40
N SER A 312 -6.40 20.66 -2.13
CA SER A 312 -6.64 19.77 -0.99
C SER A 312 -8.09 19.27 -0.92
N TRP A 313 -9.06 20.16 -1.17
CA TRP A 313 -10.48 19.79 -1.15
C TRP A 313 -10.84 18.84 -2.30
N LEU A 314 -10.33 19.11 -3.50
CA LEU A 314 -10.57 18.26 -4.66
C LEU A 314 -9.93 16.87 -4.49
N LEU A 315 -8.70 16.82 -3.97
CA LEU A 315 -8.02 15.57 -3.63
C LEU A 315 -8.76 14.78 -2.55
N PHE A 316 -9.35 15.46 -1.57
CA PHE A 316 -10.19 14.82 -0.56
C PHE A 316 -11.45 14.19 -1.18
N LEU A 317 -12.15 14.91 -2.06
CA LEU A 317 -13.31 14.39 -2.79
C LEU A 317 -12.94 13.18 -3.66
N PHE A 318 -11.80 13.23 -4.36
CA PHE A 318 -11.31 12.08 -5.12
C PHE A 318 -10.92 10.91 -4.22
N GLY A 319 -10.39 11.18 -3.03
CA GLY A 319 -10.18 10.16 -2.00
C GLY A 319 -11.48 9.46 -1.61
N ILE A 320 -12.58 10.20 -1.41
CA ILE A 320 -13.90 9.61 -1.11
C ILE A 320 -14.36 8.71 -2.27
N ILE A 321 -14.29 9.20 -3.51
CA ILE A 321 -14.73 8.44 -4.68
C ILE A 321 -13.88 7.18 -4.86
N ALA A 322 -12.56 7.30 -4.74
CA ALA A 322 -11.63 6.18 -4.84
C ALA A 322 -11.86 5.13 -3.75
N PHE A 323 -12.23 5.53 -2.53
CA PHE A 323 -12.64 4.60 -1.46
C PHE A 323 -13.99 3.94 -1.73
N ALA A 324 -14.93 4.69 -2.29
CA ALA A 324 -16.27 4.20 -2.56
C ALA A 324 -16.28 3.08 -3.60
N ILE A 325 -15.37 3.11 -4.58
CA ILE A 325 -15.26 2.09 -5.62
C ILE A 325 -15.08 0.67 -5.02
N PRO A 326 -14.01 0.34 -4.26
CA PRO A 326 -13.88 -0.98 -3.65
C PRO A 326 -14.91 -1.27 -2.55
N ALA A 327 -15.41 -0.25 -1.87
CA ALA A 327 -16.47 -0.42 -0.87
C ALA A 327 -17.81 -0.88 -1.48
N LEU A 328 -17.98 -0.67 -2.78
CA LEU A 328 -19.10 -1.18 -3.57
C LEU A 328 -18.83 -2.57 -4.14
N PHE A 329 -17.70 -3.23 -3.84
CA PHE A 329 -17.54 -4.63 -4.22
C PHE A 329 -18.47 -5.54 -3.41
N GLN A 330 -18.80 -6.70 -3.96
CA GLN A 330 -19.55 -7.74 -3.25
C GLN A 330 -18.65 -8.51 -2.28
N ASP A 331 -17.93 -7.77 -1.44
CA ASP A 331 -17.00 -8.29 -0.44
C ASP A 331 -17.30 -7.64 0.92
N ARG A 332 -17.63 -8.48 1.91
CA ARG A 332 -17.96 -8.03 3.27
C ARG A 332 -16.73 -7.55 4.02
N TYR A 333 -15.55 -8.08 3.72
CA TYR A 333 -14.29 -7.68 4.35
C TYR A 333 -13.82 -6.29 3.91
N MET A 334 -14.37 -5.77 2.81
CA MET A 334 -14.18 -4.37 2.41
C MET A 334 -15.01 -3.37 3.24
N THR A 335 -15.96 -3.84 4.05
CA THR A 335 -16.96 -2.96 4.68
C THR A 335 -17.34 -3.42 6.09
N ILE A 336 -18.49 -4.09 6.21
CA ILE A 336 -19.18 -4.42 7.45
C ILE A 336 -18.43 -5.45 8.32
N SER A 337 -17.73 -6.40 7.71
CA SER A 337 -16.98 -7.43 8.44
C SER A 337 -15.73 -6.89 9.13
N LEU A 338 -15.34 -5.62 8.91
CA LEU A 338 -14.28 -4.98 9.71
C LEU A 338 -14.63 -4.90 11.21
N PHE A 339 -15.93 -4.91 11.54
CA PHE A 339 -16.48 -4.83 12.89
C PHE A 339 -16.78 -6.20 13.52
N ARG A 340 -16.45 -7.30 12.84
CA ARG A 340 -16.81 -8.65 13.31
C ARG A 340 -16.20 -9.07 14.64
N ILE A 341 -15.18 -8.36 15.13
CA ILE A 341 -14.61 -8.57 16.48
C ILE A 341 -15.57 -8.28 17.62
N TYR A 342 -16.62 -7.49 17.38
CA TYR A 342 -17.63 -7.20 18.39
C TYR A 342 -18.73 -8.24 18.40
N SER A 343 -19.07 -8.77 17.22
CA SER A 343 -20.06 -9.81 17.02
C SER A 343 -19.97 -10.36 15.61
N VAL A 344 -20.06 -11.68 15.48
CA VAL A 344 -20.20 -12.35 14.17
C VAL A 344 -21.51 -11.98 13.46
N TRP A 345 -22.47 -11.32 14.13
CA TRP A 345 -23.69 -10.82 13.50
C TRP A 345 -23.42 -9.70 12.49
N PHE A 346 -22.29 -8.99 12.62
CA PHE A 346 -21.87 -8.05 11.57
C PHE A 346 -21.74 -8.76 10.23
N ASP A 347 -21.27 -10.02 10.21
CA ASP A 347 -21.17 -10.79 8.98
C ASP A 347 -22.54 -11.08 8.36
N MET A 348 -23.67 -10.94 9.07
CA MET A 348 -25.01 -11.14 8.53
C MET A 348 -25.61 -9.88 7.89
N LEU A 349 -25.01 -8.70 8.09
CA LEU A 349 -25.51 -7.45 7.53
C LEU A 349 -25.29 -7.42 5.99
N PRO A 350 -26.21 -6.81 5.23
CA PRO A 350 -26.02 -6.64 3.79
C PRO A 350 -24.84 -5.69 3.53
N THR A 351 -24.03 -6.01 2.51
CA THR A 351 -22.99 -5.08 2.04
C THR A 351 -23.63 -3.86 1.38
N PRO A 352 -22.88 -2.74 1.23
CA PRO A 352 -23.34 -1.62 0.42
C PRO A 352 -23.77 -2.03 -0.99
N PHE A 353 -23.05 -2.97 -1.62
CA PHE A 353 -23.44 -3.57 -2.90
C PHE A 353 -24.85 -4.17 -2.84
N THR A 354 -25.11 -5.09 -1.89
CA THR A 354 -26.42 -5.74 -1.76
C THR A 354 -27.54 -4.76 -1.41
N PHE A 355 -27.25 -3.71 -0.64
CA PHE A 355 -28.23 -2.67 -0.33
C PHE A 355 -28.63 -1.88 -1.58
N ILE A 356 -27.64 -1.41 -2.35
CA ILE A 356 -27.87 -0.64 -3.58
C ILE A 356 -28.56 -1.50 -4.64
N GLN A 357 -28.20 -2.78 -4.76
CA GLN A 357 -28.77 -3.71 -5.73
C GLN A 357 -30.30 -3.83 -5.65
N LYS A 358 -30.90 -3.51 -4.49
CA LYS A 358 -32.36 -3.48 -4.33
C LYS A 358 -33.05 -2.37 -5.13
N VAL A 359 -32.33 -1.30 -5.44
CA VAL A 359 -32.89 -0.08 -6.08
C VAL A 359 -32.19 0.29 -7.38
N TYR A 360 -30.93 -0.12 -7.58
CA TYR A 360 -30.14 0.20 -8.76
C TYR A 360 -28.97 -0.77 -8.94
N ASP A 361 -28.42 -0.88 -10.16
CA ASP A 361 -27.24 -1.72 -10.41
C ASP A 361 -25.97 -1.09 -9.81
N PRO A 362 -25.34 -1.71 -8.79
CA PRO A 362 -24.14 -1.16 -8.18
C PRO A 362 -22.93 -1.11 -9.12
N VAL A 363 -22.89 -1.98 -10.14
CA VAL A 363 -21.79 -1.99 -11.14
C VAL A 363 -21.82 -0.69 -11.94
N ASN A 364 -23.01 -0.23 -12.35
CA ASN A 364 -23.15 1.06 -13.03
C ASN A 364 -22.69 2.22 -12.15
N ILE A 365 -22.95 2.18 -10.84
CA ILE A 365 -22.43 3.21 -9.91
C ILE A 365 -20.90 3.18 -9.85
N GLN A 366 -20.30 1.99 -9.76
CA GLN A 366 -18.84 1.83 -9.80
C GLN A 366 -18.26 2.40 -11.11
N THR A 367 -18.89 2.14 -12.26
CA THR A 367 -18.47 2.70 -13.55
C THR A 367 -18.55 4.23 -13.58
N VAL A 368 -19.61 4.82 -13.02
CA VAL A 368 -19.73 6.27 -12.88
C VAL A 368 -18.62 6.83 -11.98
N PHE A 369 -18.35 6.20 -10.84
CA PHE A 369 -17.28 6.62 -9.94
C PHE A 369 -15.89 6.50 -10.59
N HIS A 370 -15.61 5.41 -11.30
CA HIS A 370 -14.40 5.28 -12.11
C HIS A 370 -14.30 6.37 -13.18
N SER A 371 -15.40 6.71 -13.87
CA SER A 371 -15.41 7.76 -14.89
C SER A 371 -15.11 9.14 -14.30
N ILE A 372 -15.70 9.46 -13.14
CA ILE A 372 -15.42 10.70 -12.41
C ILE A 372 -13.96 10.73 -11.95
N LEU A 373 -13.45 9.62 -11.41
CA LEU A 373 -12.07 9.50 -10.97
C LEU A 373 -11.09 9.66 -12.14
N ALA A 374 -11.39 9.09 -13.31
CA ALA A 374 -10.59 9.22 -14.52
C ALA A 374 -10.56 10.65 -15.04
N ALA A 375 -11.72 11.28 -15.22
CA ALA A 375 -11.81 12.67 -15.66
C ALA A 375 -11.09 13.61 -14.67
N GLY A 376 -11.32 13.41 -13.36
CA GLY A 376 -10.69 14.16 -12.30
C GLY A 376 -9.17 14.01 -12.28
N SER A 377 -8.67 12.78 -12.46
CA SER A 377 -7.25 12.46 -12.52
C SER A 377 -6.56 13.11 -13.72
N LEU A 378 -7.20 13.13 -14.89
CA LEU A 378 -6.67 13.81 -16.07
C LEU A 378 -6.61 15.33 -15.88
N VAL A 379 -7.67 15.93 -15.32
CA VAL A 379 -7.70 17.38 -15.00
C VAL A 379 -6.63 17.72 -13.98
N MET A 380 -6.45 16.91 -12.93
CA MET A 380 -5.42 17.13 -11.93
C MET A 380 -4.02 16.97 -12.51
N THR A 381 -3.80 15.96 -13.35
CA THR A 381 -2.53 15.78 -14.07
C THR A 381 -2.21 17.03 -14.88
N TYR A 382 -3.15 17.52 -15.70
CA TYR A 382 -2.99 18.75 -16.47
C TYR A 382 -2.66 19.97 -15.58
N LYS A 383 -3.41 20.17 -14.49
CA LYS A 383 -3.20 21.30 -13.57
C LYS A 383 -1.83 21.27 -12.89
N ILE A 384 -1.39 20.09 -12.46
CA ILE A 384 -0.09 19.90 -11.81
C ILE A 384 1.06 20.28 -12.76
N PHE A 385 0.95 19.99 -14.05
CA PHE A 385 1.97 20.37 -15.04
C PHE A 385 1.88 21.83 -15.49
N LYS A 386 0.68 22.38 -15.67
CA LYS A 386 0.48 23.76 -16.16
C LYS A 386 1.12 24.83 -15.28
N GLU A 387 1.10 24.64 -13.96
CA GLU A 387 1.59 25.65 -13.02
C GLU A 387 3.10 25.60 -12.77
N ASP A 388 3.80 24.63 -13.39
CA ASP A 388 5.26 24.53 -13.36
C ASP A 388 5.91 25.17 -14.62
N GLU A 389 5.11 25.58 -15.62
CA GLU A 389 5.48 26.46 -16.73
C GLU A 389 5.42 27.93 -16.30
#